data_AF-A0A536SBP5-F1
#
_entry.id   AF-A0A536SBP5-F1
#
_cell.length_a   1.000
_cell.length_b   1.000
_cell.length_c   1.000
_cell.angle_alpha   90.00
_cell.angle_beta   90.00
_cell.angle_gamma   90.00
#
_symmetry.space_group_name_H-M   'P 1'
#
loop_
_entity.id
_entity.type
_entity.pdbx_description
1 polymer ?
#
loop_
_entity_poly.entity_id
_entity_poly.type
_entity_poly.pdbx_seq_one_letter_code
_entity_poly.pdbx_strand_id
1 'polypeptide(L)'
;MLERIDARVGDTRFVPPRPLTDRRAAVKLLVTADCPESTSIAAHPAWFFIDIAPKCSAVRGLSFSGESAPKAEWLRANGATRYEIEAYSMADGRLITRKETTLPSSDLPRVAAALVIAVRPRCESVVGEAAYGFLPASR
;
A
#
# COMPACT_ATOMS: atom_id res chain seq x y z
N MET A 1 29.17 30.41 -17.27
CA MET A 1 30.10 29.80 -16.31
C MET A 1 29.25 29.21 -15.20
N LEU A 2 29.12 27.88 -15.12
CA LEU A 2 28.36 27.21 -14.07
C LEU A 2 29.28 27.05 -12.86
N GLU A 3 29.02 27.80 -11.79
CA GLU A 3 29.71 27.62 -10.52
C GLU A 3 29.39 26.22 -9.97
N ARG A 4 30.43 25.39 -9.89
CA ARG A 4 30.35 24.08 -9.25
C ARG A 4 30.46 24.31 -7.75
N ILE A 5 29.31 24.38 -7.08
CA ILE A 5 29.23 24.45 -5.62
C ILE A 5 29.60 23.05 -5.08
N ASP A 6 30.86 22.85 -4.74
CA ASP A 6 31.32 21.66 -4.03
C ASP A 6 30.90 21.77 -2.55
N ALA A 7 29.65 21.43 -2.24
CA ALA A 7 29.17 21.33 -0.86
C ALA A 7 29.81 20.11 -0.18
N ARG A 8 30.72 20.33 0.77
CA ARG A 8 31.22 19.25 1.65
C ARG A 8 30.27 19.09 2.84
N VAL A 9 29.73 17.88 3.00
CA VAL A 9 28.91 17.50 4.15
C VAL A 9 29.83 17.12 5.30
N GLY A 10 29.94 17.99 6.32
CA GLY A 10 30.88 17.81 7.43
C GLY A 10 30.48 16.71 8.43
N ASP A 11 29.19 16.53 8.69
CA ASP A 11 28.64 15.49 9.58
C ASP A 11 27.18 15.21 9.19
N THR A 12 26.78 13.94 9.09
CA THR A 12 25.37 13.55 8.87
C THR A 12 24.88 12.80 10.10
N ARG A 13 24.13 13.50 10.95
CA ARG A 13 23.50 12.88 12.11
C ARG A 13 22.05 12.53 11.78
N PHE A 14 21.82 11.25 11.55
CA PHE A 14 20.47 10.71 11.54
C PHE A 14 19.96 10.66 12.98
N VAL A 15 19.04 11.57 13.32
CA VAL A 15 18.22 11.38 14.51
C VAL A 15 17.21 10.28 14.16
N PRO A 16 17.14 9.17 14.91
CA PRO A 16 16.19 8.12 14.64
C PRO A 16 14.78 8.73 14.53
N PRO A 17 14.01 8.40 13.47
CA PRO A 17 12.66 8.89 13.35
C PRO A 17 11.90 8.59 14.64
N ARG A 18 11.27 9.60 15.24
CA ARG A 18 10.34 9.32 16.33
C ARG A 18 9.10 8.69 15.68
N PRO A 19 8.80 7.41 15.97
CA PRO A 19 7.57 6.81 15.46
C PRO A 19 6.41 7.61 16.04
N LEU A 20 5.59 8.16 15.15
CA LEU A 20 4.32 8.78 15.53
C LEU A 20 3.24 7.69 15.67
N THR A 21 3.31 6.67 14.80
CA THR A 21 2.57 5.41 14.85
C THR A 21 3.39 4.30 14.18
N ASP A 22 2.88 3.06 14.12
CA ASP A 22 3.49 1.94 13.36
C ASP A 22 3.70 2.23 11.86
N ARG A 23 2.99 3.24 11.33
CA ARG A 23 2.97 3.56 9.90
C ARG A 23 3.33 5.01 9.61
N ARG A 24 3.70 5.79 10.63
CA ARG A 24 4.02 7.22 10.50
C ARG A 24 5.25 7.57 11.31
N ALA A 25 6.12 8.36 10.73
CA ALA A 25 7.29 8.88 11.41
C ALA A 25 7.56 10.35 11.02
N ALA A 26 8.05 11.12 11.99
CA ALA A 26 8.63 12.43 11.72
C ALA A 26 10.15 12.29 11.66
N VAL A 27 10.74 12.73 10.55
CA VAL A 27 12.19 12.79 10.39
C VAL A 27 12.63 14.24 10.51
N LYS A 28 13.60 14.48 11.39
CA LYS A 28 14.24 15.78 11.58
C LYS A 28 15.65 15.69 11.02
N LEU A 29 15.92 16.47 9.98
CA LEU A 29 17.23 16.58 9.35
C LEU A 29 17.88 17.90 9.75
N LEU A 30 19.13 17.83 10.20
CA LEU A 30 19.97 18.99 10.45
C LEU A 30 21.13 18.96 9.45
N VAL A 31 21.19 19.93 8.54
CA VAL A 31 22.29 20.07 7.59
C VAL A 31 23.15 21.23 8.02
N THR A 32 24.44 20.99 8.21
CA THR A 32 25.44 22.03 8.46
C THR A 32 26.40 22.07 7.29
N ALA A 33 26.47 23.21 6.60
CA ALA A 33 27.44 23.41 5.53
C ALA A 33 28.79 23.83 6.15
N ASP A 34 29.86 23.19 5.72
CA ASP A 34 31.23 23.57 6.09
C ASP A 34 31.81 24.47 5.00
N CYS A 35 31.67 25.78 5.17
CA CYS A 35 32.14 26.78 4.23
C CYS A 35 33.41 27.48 4.76
N PRO A 36 34.44 27.67 3.92
CA PRO A 36 35.73 28.23 4.36
C PRO A 36 35.70 29.73 4.73
N GLU A 37 34.64 30.48 4.39
CA GLU A 37 34.49 31.88 4.77
C GLU A 37 33.30 32.10 5.72
N SER A 38 33.58 32.81 6.82
CA SER A 38 32.72 32.94 8.00
C SER A 38 31.38 33.63 7.74
N THR A 39 30.29 32.87 7.75
CA THR A 39 29.17 32.99 8.71
C THR A 39 28.27 31.79 8.47
N SER A 40 28.34 30.83 9.39
CA SER A 40 27.50 29.62 9.40
C SER A 40 26.03 30.04 9.39
N ILE A 41 25.38 29.96 8.22
CA ILE A 41 23.96 30.23 8.10
C ILE A 41 23.23 29.12 8.84
N ALA A 42 22.42 29.53 9.81
CA ALA A 42 21.75 28.68 10.78
C ALA A 42 21.10 27.44 10.15
N ALA A 43 21.46 26.29 10.73
CA ALA A 43 20.91 24.98 10.46
C ALA A 43 19.42 24.93 10.81
N HIS A 44 18.58 25.42 9.90
CA HIS A 44 17.14 25.27 10.05
C HIS A 44 16.83 23.77 9.96
N PRO A 45 16.27 23.15 11.03
CA PRO A 45 15.92 21.76 10.95
C PRO A 45 14.84 21.59 9.88
N ALA A 46 15.15 20.82 8.84
CA ALA A 46 14.17 20.41 7.86
C ALA A 46 13.37 19.26 8.45
N TRP A 47 12.04 19.34 8.37
CA TRP A 47 11.13 18.30 8.82
C TRP A 47 10.47 17.69 7.61
N PHE A 48 10.45 16.37 7.53
CA PHE A 48 9.58 15.68 6.59
C PHE A 48 8.88 14.52 7.27
N PHE A 49 7.66 14.26 6.81
CA PHE A 49 6.79 13.24 7.36
C PHE A 49 6.80 12.02 6.45
N ILE A 50 7.07 10.86 7.03
CA ILE A 50 6.90 9.57 6.36
C ILE A 50 5.52 9.07 6.78
N ASP A 51 4.59 8.98 5.83
CA ASP A 51 3.31 8.31 6.01
C ASP A 51 3.25 7.10 5.07
N ILE A 52 3.51 5.92 5.62
CA ILE A 52 3.31 4.63 4.95
C ILE A 52 1.95 4.04 5.31
N ALA A 53 1.07 4.79 5.99
CA ALA A 53 -0.30 4.33 6.17
C ALA A 53 -0.91 4.11 4.79
N PRO A 54 -1.55 2.95 4.57
CA PRO A 54 -2.15 2.69 3.28
C PRO A 54 -3.20 3.78 3.04
N LYS A 55 -2.94 4.64 2.05
CA LYS A 55 -3.95 5.57 1.52
C LYS A 55 -5.19 4.82 1.01
N CYS A 56 -5.04 3.50 0.80
CA CYS A 56 -6.07 2.58 0.38
C CYS A 56 -6.13 1.37 1.32
N SER A 57 -6.92 1.45 2.38
CA SER A 57 -7.10 0.36 3.34
C SER A 57 -7.68 -0.89 2.67
N ALA A 58 -7.32 -2.08 3.15
CA ALA A 58 -7.94 -3.33 2.70
C ALA A 58 -9.48 -3.28 2.80
N VAL A 59 -10.16 -4.02 1.93
CA VAL A 59 -11.63 -4.13 1.99
C VAL A 59 -12.06 -4.85 3.27
N ARG A 60 -13.25 -4.52 3.78
CA ARG A 60 -13.82 -5.16 4.97
C ARG A 60 -15.10 -5.90 4.63
N GLY A 61 -15.48 -6.86 5.46
CA GLY A 61 -16.73 -7.60 5.30
C GLY A 61 -16.74 -8.44 4.02
N LEU A 62 -15.59 -9.01 3.63
CA LEU A 62 -15.51 -9.91 2.49
C LEU A 62 -16.33 -11.17 2.80
N SER A 63 -17.36 -11.41 2.00
CA SER A 63 -18.26 -12.55 2.12
C SER A 63 -18.49 -13.20 0.75
N PHE A 64 -18.92 -14.46 0.78
CA PHE A 64 -19.21 -15.25 -0.42
C PHE A 64 -20.66 -15.70 -0.42
N SER A 65 -21.30 -15.63 -1.57
CA SER A 65 -22.70 -16.04 -1.76
C SER A 65 -22.90 -16.76 -3.09
N GLY A 66 -24.03 -17.46 -3.22
CA GLY A 66 -24.43 -18.16 -4.45
C GLY A 66 -23.74 -19.51 -4.63
N GLU A 67 -24.47 -20.60 -4.38
CA GLU A 67 -23.94 -21.97 -4.56
C GLU A 67 -23.65 -22.28 -6.03
N SER A 68 -24.60 -21.99 -6.92
CA SER A 68 -24.48 -22.26 -8.34
C SER A 68 -23.72 -21.17 -9.08
N ALA A 69 -23.77 -19.92 -8.61
CA ALA A 69 -23.10 -18.75 -9.17
C ALA A 69 -22.31 -18.03 -8.07
N PRO A 70 -21.06 -18.45 -7.78
CA PRO A 70 -20.32 -17.93 -6.65
C PRO A 70 -19.99 -16.46 -6.89
N LYS A 71 -20.27 -15.64 -5.88
CA LYS A 71 -20.08 -14.20 -5.88
C LYS A 71 -19.32 -13.79 -4.63
N ALA A 72 -18.36 -12.89 -4.80
CA ALA A 72 -17.69 -12.21 -3.70
C ALA A 72 -18.30 -10.82 -3.50
N GLU A 73 -18.54 -10.44 -2.25
CA GLU A 73 -19.10 -9.15 -1.87
C GLU A 73 -18.29 -8.57 -0.71
N TRP A 74 -18.13 -7.25 -0.68
CA TRP A 74 -17.40 -6.56 0.37
C TRP A 74 -17.96 -5.15 0.60
N LEU A 75 -17.51 -4.49 1.67
CA LEU A 75 -17.81 -3.08 1.89
C LEU A 75 -16.90 -2.21 1.03
N ARG A 76 -17.47 -1.17 0.41
CA ARG A 76 -16.71 -0.17 -0.35
C ARG A 76 -15.60 0.43 0.53
N ALA A 77 -14.35 0.30 0.09
CA ALA A 77 -13.22 0.92 0.76
C ALA A 77 -13.21 2.43 0.50
N ASN A 78 -12.86 3.22 1.52
CA ASN A 78 -12.81 4.68 1.38
C ASN A 78 -11.74 5.08 0.35
N GLY A 79 -12.09 5.96 -0.58
CA GLY A 79 -11.20 6.41 -1.67
C GLY A 79 -10.95 5.39 -2.78
N ALA A 80 -11.50 4.18 -2.70
CA ALA A 80 -11.29 3.16 -3.73
C ALA A 80 -12.11 3.47 -5.00
N THR A 81 -11.42 3.58 -6.13
CA THR A 81 -12.02 3.83 -7.45
C THR A 81 -12.22 2.54 -8.24
N ARG A 82 -11.44 1.50 -7.95
CA ARG A 82 -11.54 0.16 -8.52
C ARG A 82 -11.01 -0.90 -7.56
N TYR A 83 -11.31 -2.15 -7.85
CA TYR A 83 -10.89 -3.32 -7.11
C TYR A 83 -10.32 -4.35 -8.09
N GLU A 84 -9.28 -5.02 -7.65
CA GLU A 84 -8.68 -6.14 -8.33
C GLU A 84 -8.99 -7.41 -7.55
N ILE A 85 -9.48 -8.42 -8.24
CA ILE A 85 -9.87 -9.72 -7.68
C ILE A 85 -9.02 -10.78 -8.34
N GLU A 86 -8.31 -11.54 -7.51
CA GLU A 86 -7.50 -12.67 -7.92
C GLU A 86 -8.05 -13.93 -7.24
N ALA A 87 -8.26 -15.00 -8.00
CA ALA A 87 -8.64 -16.30 -7.46
C ALA A 87 -7.50 -17.29 -7.68
N TYR A 88 -7.08 -17.97 -6.62
CA TYR A 88 -6.01 -18.95 -6.63
C TYR A 88 -6.56 -20.31 -6.25
N SER A 89 -6.07 -21.36 -6.90
CA SER A 89 -6.33 -22.73 -6.49
C SER A 89 -5.70 -22.99 -5.13
N MET A 90 -6.49 -23.54 -4.21
CA MET A 90 -6.00 -23.94 -2.88
C MET A 90 -5.04 -25.13 -2.92
N ALA A 91 -5.07 -25.94 -3.98
CA ALA A 91 -4.27 -27.15 -4.07
C ALA A 91 -2.78 -26.86 -4.36
N ASP A 92 -2.53 -25.86 -5.21
CA ASP A 92 -1.19 -25.60 -5.79
C ASP A 92 -0.83 -24.10 -5.80
N GLY A 93 -1.70 -23.21 -5.32
CA GLY A 93 -1.48 -21.77 -5.32
C GLY A 93 -1.54 -21.12 -6.71
N ARG A 94 -1.97 -21.85 -7.74
CA ARG A 94 -1.99 -21.34 -9.12
C ARG A 94 -3.10 -20.31 -9.30
N LEU A 95 -2.78 -19.20 -9.99
CA LEU A 95 -3.77 -18.20 -10.39
C LEU A 95 -4.77 -18.80 -11.38
N ILE A 96 -6.05 -18.81 -11.02
CA ILE A 96 -7.17 -19.29 -11.84
C ILE A 96 -7.79 -18.14 -12.64
N THR A 97 -8.01 -17.00 -11.99
CA THR A 97 -8.53 -15.81 -12.67
C THR A 97 -8.06 -14.52 -12.02
N ARG A 98 -8.00 -13.47 -12.82
CA ARG A 98 -7.79 -12.09 -12.39
C ARG A 98 -8.81 -11.20 -13.08
N LYS A 99 -9.49 -10.34 -12.32
CA LYS A 99 -10.50 -9.41 -12.82
C LYS A 99 -10.36 -8.05 -12.13
N GLU A 100 -10.84 -7.02 -12.80
CA GLU A 100 -11.06 -5.71 -12.19
C GLU A 100 -12.56 -5.37 -12.17
N THR A 101 -12.99 -4.62 -11.17
CA THR A 101 -14.35 -4.10 -11.04
C THR A 101 -14.34 -2.75 -10.35
N THR A 102 -15.33 -1.90 -10.65
CA THR A 102 -15.58 -0.65 -9.92
C THR A 102 -16.63 -0.81 -8.82
N LEU A 103 -17.32 -1.96 -8.80
CA LEU A 103 -18.36 -2.29 -7.82
C LEU A 103 -17.77 -3.08 -6.65
N PRO A 104 -18.34 -2.98 -5.44
CA PRO A 104 -17.86 -3.72 -4.27
C PRO A 104 -18.35 -5.18 -4.27
N SER A 105 -18.35 -5.80 -5.46
CA SER A 105 -18.72 -7.19 -5.67
C SER A 105 -18.17 -7.70 -7.00
N SER A 106 -17.96 -9.01 -7.13
CA SER A 106 -17.53 -9.65 -8.37
C SER A 106 -17.98 -11.10 -8.45
N ASP A 107 -18.35 -11.53 -9.65
CA ASP A 107 -18.63 -12.93 -9.95
C ASP A 107 -17.32 -13.74 -10.00
N LEU A 108 -17.30 -14.83 -9.25
CA LEU A 108 -16.17 -15.74 -9.14
C LEU A 108 -16.25 -16.85 -10.21
N PRO A 109 -15.10 -17.44 -10.61
CA PRO A 109 -15.11 -18.55 -11.55
C PRO A 109 -15.79 -19.75 -10.90
N ARG A 110 -16.65 -20.43 -11.68
CA ARG A 110 -17.22 -21.72 -11.28
C ARG A 110 -16.18 -22.81 -11.50
N VAL A 111 -15.62 -23.31 -10.42
CA VAL A 111 -14.66 -24.41 -10.44
C VAL A 111 -14.98 -25.39 -9.31
N ALA A 112 -14.78 -26.68 -9.56
CA ALA A 112 -15.02 -27.72 -8.56
C ALA A 112 -14.01 -27.70 -7.41
N ALA A 113 -12.88 -26.98 -7.56
CA ALA A 113 -11.83 -26.90 -6.56
C ALA A 113 -12.07 -25.74 -5.58
N ALA A 114 -11.59 -25.89 -4.34
CA ALA A 114 -11.53 -24.80 -3.39
C ALA A 114 -10.57 -23.69 -3.85
N LEU A 115 -10.92 -22.43 -3.53
CA LEU A 115 -10.19 -21.24 -3.96
C LEU A 115 -9.82 -20.33 -2.78
N VAL A 116 -8.67 -19.67 -2.89
CA VAL A 116 -8.37 -18.44 -2.17
C VAL A 116 -8.73 -17.26 -3.05
N ILE A 117 -9.55 -16.37 -2.53
CA ILE A 117 -9.91 -15.11 -3.20
C ILE A 117 -9.15 -13.98 -2.52
N ALA A 118 -8.42 -13.19 -3.30
CA ALA A 118 -7.78 -11.97 -2.86
C ALA A 118 -8.49 -10.77 -3.51
N VAL A 119 -8.88 -9.78 -2.70
CA VAL A 119 -9.49 -8.53 -3.16
C VAL A 119 -8.62 -7.35 -2.73
N ARG A 120 -8.09 -6.61 -3.71
CA ARG A 120 -7.27 -5.41 -3.48
C ARG A 120 -8.00 -4.15 -3.95
N PRO A 121 -8.23 -3.16 -3.08
CA PRO A 121 -8.72 -1.87 -3.53
C PRO A 121 -7.61 -1.06 -4.18
N ARG A 122 -7.97 -0.19 -5.13
CA ARG A 122 -7.09 0.80 -5.74
C ARG A 122 -7.68 2.19 -5.47
N CYS A 123 -6.88 3.06 -4.88
CA CYS A 123 -7.26 4.44 -4.59
C CYS A 123 -6.34 5.34 -5.42
N GLU A 124 -6.86 5.87 -6.52
CA GLU A 124 -6.07 6.58 -7.54
C GLU A 124 -4.88 5.74 -8.04
N SER A 125 -3.65 6.19 -7.79
CA SER A 125 -2.40 5.48 -8.14
C SER A 125 -1.92 4.49 -7.08
N VAL A 126 -2.59 4.43 -5.92
CA VAL A 126 -2.15 3.61 -4.78
C VAL A 126 -2.84 2.25 -4.80
N VAL A 127 -2.03 1.21 -4.58
CA VAL A 127 -2.49 -0.17 -4.39
C VAL A 127 -2.71 -0.42 -2.91
N GLY A 128 -3.92 -0.83 -2.53
CA GLY A 128 -4.23 -1.23 -1.16
C GLY A 128 -3.75 -2.64 -0.83
N GLU A 129 -3.72 -2.92 0.47
CA GLU A 129 -3.51 -4.28 0.99
C GLU A 129 -4.66 -5.21 0.54
N ALA A 130 -4.33 -6.48 0.30
CA ALA A 130 -5.32 -7.48 -0.08
C ALA A 130 -6.09 -7.97 1.15
N ALA A 131 -7.41 -8.05 1.04
CA ALA A 131 -8.21 -8.90 1.91
C ALA A 131 -8.33 -10.29 1.28
N TYR A 132 -8.24 -11.33 2.09
CA TYR A 132 -8.33 -12.71 1.64
C TYR A 132 -9.57 -13.38 2.19
N GLY A 133 -10.14 -14.29 1.41
CA GLY A 133 -11.21 -15.17 1.86
C GLY A 133 -11.14 -16.52 1.16
N PHE A 134 -11.75 -17.52 1.79
CA PHE A 134 -11.76 -18.89 1.31
C PHE A 134 -13.13 -19.22 0.73
N LEU A 135 -13.14 -19.72 -0.51
CA LEU A 135 -14.33 -20.29 -1.14
C LEU A 135 -14.16 -21.82 -1.17
N PRO A 136 -15.01 -22.58 -0.46
CA PRO A 136 -14.93 -24.04 -0.48
C PRO A 136 -15.28 -24.59 -1.87
N ALA A 137 -14.84 -25.82 -2.12
CA ALA A 137 -15.26 -26.58 -3.30
C ALA A 137 -16.79 -26.73 -3.32
N SER A 138 -17.40 -26.51 -4.48
CA SER A 138 -18.80 -26.87 -4.72
C SER A 138 -18.96 -28.39 -4.62
N ARG A 139 -19.94 -28.87 -3.84
CA ARG A 139 -20.30 -30.30 -3.80
C ARG A 139 -21.07 -30.72 -5.05
#